data_AF-A0AA50DZY4-F1
#
_entry.id   AF-A0AA50DZY4-F1
#
_cell.length_a   1.000
_cell.length_b   1.000
_cell.length_c   1.000
_cell.angle_alpha   90.00
_cell.angle_beta   90.00
_cell.angle_gamma   90.00
#
_symmetry.space_group_name_H-M   'P 1'
#
loop_
_entity.id
_entity.type
_entity.pdbx_description
1 polymer ?
#
loop_
_entity_poly.entity_id
_entity_poly.type
_entity_poly.pdbx_seq_one_letter_code
_entity_poly.pdbx_strand_id
1 'polypeptide(L)'
;MVWKLIIHGLIVYAIHGNWYAGPAEFPQAIASALELSLEKGLGILEQALPPDWQIWKEEYEQSLTGIESPQILLAETNVGKFWAAVVAFLRVGRGTLFIANHQWQQREWQQVAEFLQPDRLWGSLMWQQQWLKLSDSDSGVTSVVQQTITPASQPAQKKSEPLIAFPTGGSSGTIRFALHSPQTLTMAVDGLKQFLGLLLPRNGQINSFCLLPLYHVGALCNGGDRP
;
A
#
# COMPACT_ATOMS: atom_id res chain seq x y z
N MET A 1 -1.95 -2.23 -14.12
CA MET A 1 -0.67 -1.47 -14.07
C MET A 1 0.02 -1.49 -12.68
N VAL A 2 -0.75 -1.42 -11.57
CA VAL A 2 -0.34 -1.59 -10.14
C VAL A 2 0.76 -2.65 -9.89
N TRP A 3 0.48 -3.92 -10.11
CA TRP A 3 1.39 -4.94 -9.63
C TRP A 3 2.58 -5.16 -10.55
N LYS A 4 2.52 -4.67 -11.79
CA LYS A 4 3.70 -4.65 -12.67
C LYS A 4 4.80 -3.79 -12.07
N LEU A 5 4.49 -2.73 -11.32
CA LEU A 5 5.52 -1.84 -10.74
C LEU A 5 5.90 -2.22 -9.30
N ILE A 6 4.99 -2.76 -8.48
CA ILE A 6 5.36 -3.35 -7.17
C ILE A 6 6.14 -4.64 -7.36
N ILE A 7 5.67 -5.58 -8.18
CA ILE A 7 6.39 -6.83 -8.41
C ILE A 7 7.67 -6.54 -9.17
N HIS A 8 7.69 -5.69 -10.20
CA HIS A 8 8.95 -5.33 -10.86
C HIS A 8 9.87 -4.50 -9.94
N GLY A 9 9.35 -3.65 -9.06
CA GLY A 9 10.13 -2.92 -8.05
C GLY A 9 10.74 -3.82 -6.99
N LEU A 10 9.95 -4.75 -6.44
CA LEU A 10 10.42 -5.79 -5.51
C LEU A 10 11.34 -6.80 -6.20
N ILE A 11 11.13 -7.09 -7.48
CA ILE A 11 12.00 -7.97 -8.28
C ILE A 11 13.29 -7.25 -8.68
N VAL A 12 13.25 -5.98 -9.08
CA VAL A 12 14.43 -5.16 -9.34
C VAL A 12 15.22 -4.99 -8.05
N TYR A 13 14.55 -4.77 -6.92
CA TYR A 13 15.17 -4.77 -5.61
C TYR A 13 15.82 -6.12 -5.29
N ALA A 14 15.13 -7.24 -5.52
CA ALA A 14 15.66 -8.57 -5.25
C ALA A 14 16.69 -9.07 -6.28
N ILE A 15 16.81 -8.44 -7.46
CA ILE A 15 17.80 -8.76 -8.51
C ILE A 15 19.04 -7.84 -8.42
N HIS A 16 18.87 -6.56 -8.11
CA HIS A 16 19.93 -5.55 -8.11
C HIS A 16 20.28 -5.01 -6.71
N GLY A 17 19.44 -5.25 -5.72
CA GLY A 17 19.67 -4.85 -4.34
C GLY A 17 20.71 -5.73 -3.68
N ASN A 18 21.65 -5.09 -3.00
CA ASN A 18 22.59 -5.77 -2.11
C ASN A 18 21.76 -6.36 -0.96
N TRP A 19 21.73 -7.70 -0.81
CA TRP A 19 21.00 -8.44 0.23
C TRP A 19 21.43 -8.10 1.68
N TYR A 20 22.36 -7.15 1.84
CA TYR A 20 22.97 -6.74 3.10
C TYR A 20 22.34 -5.50 3.74
N ALA A 21 21.27 -4.93 3.15
CA ALA A 21 20.55 -3.83 3.80
C ALA A 21 19.96 -4.31 5.14
N GLY A 22 20.32 -3.65 6.24
CA GLY A 22 19.76 -3.96 7.55
C GLY A 22 18.24 -3.72 7.60
N PRO A 23 17.51 -4.30 8.58
CA PRO A 23 16.05 -4.15 8.69
C PRO A 23 15.55 -2.69 8.66
N ALA A 24 16.38 -1.75 9.11
CA ALA A 24 16.08 -0.31 9.13
C ALA A 24 16.17 0.38 7.75
N GLU A 25 16.93 -0.18 6.80
CA GLU A 25 17.12 0.39 5.45
C GLU A 25 16.16 -0.25 4.42
N PHE A 26 15.50 -1.33 4.81
CA PHE A 26 14.67 -2.15 3.93
C PHE A 26 13.52 -1.39 3.24
N PRO A 27 12.71 -0.55 3.94
CA PRO A 27 11.64 0.20 3.29
C PRO A 27 12.17 1.20 2.23
N GLN A 28 13.28 1.88 2.55
CA GLN A 28 13.92 2.87 1.68
C GLN A 28 14.48 2.24 0.40
N ALA A 29 15.00 1.02 0.53
CA ALA A 29 15.57 0.29 -0.57
C ALA A 29 14.48 -0.24 -1.53
N ILE A 30 13.33 -0.69 -0.99
CA ILE A 30 12.13 -0.99 -1.79
C ILE A 30 11.61 0.28 -2.48
N ALA A 31 11.54 1.40 -1.76
CA ALA A 31 11.11 2.68 -2.34
C ALA A 31 12.01 3.07 -3.52
N SER A 32 13.33 2.99 -3.35
CA SER A 32 14.30 3.32 -4.41
C SER A 32 14.19 2.38 -5.62
N ALA A 33 13.95 1.09 -5.40
CA ALA A 33 13.74 0.14 -6.49
C ALA A 33 12.39 0.35 -7.20
N LEU A 34 11.35 0.77 -6.47
CA LEU A 34 10.07 1.16 -7.03
C LEU A 34 10.24 2.43 -7.88
N GLU A 35 10.91 3.47 -7.38
CA GLU A 35 11.23 4.67 -8.16
C GLU A 35 11.99 4.32 -9.45
N LEU A 36 13.05 3.52 -9.34
CA LEU A 36 13.81 3.06 -10.51
C LEU A 36 12.94 2.27 -11.49
N SER A 37 11.99 1.49 -11.00
CA SER A 37 11.05 0.73 -11.82
C SER A 37 9.97 1.60 -12.44
N LEU A 38 9.56 2.67 -11.78
CA LEU A 38 8.71 3.70 -12.35
C LEU A 38 9.49 4.39 -13.47
N GLU A 39 10.68 4.92 -13.20
CA GLU A 39 11.54 5.58 -14.19
C GLU A 39 11.86 4.69 -15.41
N LYS A 40 12.22 3.41 -15.20
CA LYS A 40 12.64 2.50 -16.28
C LYS A 40 11.50 1.70 -16.90
N GLY A 41 10.56 1.20 -16.10
CA GLY A 41 9.52 0.26 -16.52
C GLY A 41 8.42 0.87 -17.38
N LEU A 42 8.27 2.20 -17.32
CA LEU A 42 7.33 2.97 -18.15
C LEU A 42 7.78 3.09 -19.61
N GLY A 43 9.08 2.98 -19.88
CA GLY A 43 9.60 2.91 -21.25
C GLY A 43 9.13 1.68 -22.03
N ILE A 44 8.74 0.59 -21.35
CA ILE A 44 8.28 -0.66 -21.97
C ILE A 44 6.77 -0.60 -22.32
N LEU A 45 6.01 0.33 -21.74
CA LEU A 45 4.55 0.45 -21.93
C LEU A 45 4.14 1.66 -22.79
N GLU A 46 5.10 2.45 -23.30
CA GLU A 46 4.87 3.74 -23.99
C GLU A 46 3.99 4.73 -23.20
N GLN A 47 3.76 4.47 -21.91
CA GLN A 47 3.00 5.32 -21.01
C GLN A 47 3.99 5.94 -20.04
N ALA A 48 4.24 7.23 -20.17
CA ALA A 48 4.94 7.98 -19.13
C ALA A 48 3.99 8.17 -17.94
N LEU A 49 4.51 7.99 -16.73
CA LEU A 49 3.93 8.68 -15.59
C LEU A 49 3.99 10.17 -15.90
N PRO A 50 3.00 10.96 -15.44
CA PRO A 50 3.09 12.41 -15.56
C PRO A 50 4.46 12.86 -15.03
N PRO A 51 5.17 13.76 -15.74
CA PRO A 51 6.49 14.23 -15.31
C PRO A 51 6.48 14.78 -13.88
N ASP A 52 5.31 15.21 -13.42
CA ASP A 52 5.06 15.79 -12.10
C ASP A 52 4.91 14.75 -10.97
N TRP A 53 5.05 13.44 -11.22
CA TRP A 53 4.86 12.42 -10.17
C TRP A 53 5.84 12.59 -8.99
N GLN A 54 7.04 13.11 -9.25
CA GLN A 54 8.02 13.44 -8.22
C GLN A 54 7.53 14.58 -7.32
N ILE A 55 6.85 15.58 -7.89
CA ILE A 55 6.23 16.68 -7.14
C ILE A 55 5.16 16.11 -6.20
N TRP A 56 4.29 15.23 -6.69
CA TRP A 56 3.28 14.59 -5.85
C TRP A 56 3.91 13.74 -4.74
N LYS A 57 5.02 13.07 -5.01
CA LYS A 57 5.74 12.28 -4.00
C LYS A 57 6.19 13.18 -2.85
N GLU A 58 6.83 14.30 -3.18
CA GLU A 58 7.30 15.28 -2.19
C GLU A 58 6.14 15.89 -1.39
N GLU A 59 5.02 16.22 -2.04
CA GLU A 59 3.81 16.70 -1.37
C GLU A 59 3.28 15.67 -0.35
N TYR A 60 3.23 14.39 -0.72
CA TYR A 60 2.81 13.32 0.18
C TYR A 60 3.79 13.14 1.34
N GLU A 61 5.10 13.13 1.10
CA GLU A 61 6.12 13.03 2.16
C GLU A 61 6.01 14.20 3.16
N GLN A 62 5.90 15.42 2.65
CA GLN A 62 5.75 16.64 3.46
C GLN A 62 4.50 16.56 4.33
N SER A 63 3.39 16.03 3.80
CA SER A 63 2.14 15.90 4.55
C SER A 63 2.25 15.00 5.80
N LEU A 64 3.26 14.12 5.87
CA LEU A 64 3.52 13.21 7.00
C LEU A 64 4.55 13.75 8.00
N THR A 65 5.10 14.94 7.76
CA THR A 65 6.07 15.57 8.65
C THR A 65 5.44 15.82 10.02
N GLY A 66 6.16 15.47 11.09
CA GLY A 66 5.72 15.71 12.47
C GLY A 66 4.71 14.70 13.04
N ILE A 67 4.14 13.80 12.23
CA ILE A 67 3.35 12.66 12.74
C ILE A 67 4.35 11.55 13.05
N GLU A 68 4.29 10.83 14.18
CA GLU A 68 5.27 9.75 14.48
C GLU A 68 4.92 8.39 13.84
N SER A 69 3.63 8.03 13.76
CA SER A 69 3.18 6.77 13.16
C SER A 69 1.88 6.99 12.38
N PRO A 70 1.95 7.49 11.14
CA PRO A 70 0.79 7.97 10.41
C PRO A 70 -0.11 6.81 9.99
N GLN A 71 -1.40 6.94 10.24
CA GLN A 71 -2.44 6.14 9.60
C GLN A 71 -2.95 6.90 8.38
N ILE A 72 -2.75 6.32 7.21
CA ILE A 72 -3.04 6.99 5.94
C ILE A 72 -4.08 6.16 5.20
N LEU A 73 -5.17 6.79 4.76
CA LEU A 73 -6.12 6.16 3.85
C LEU A 73 -5.87 6.68 2.43
N LEU A 74 -5.49 5.81 1.51
CA LEU A 74 -5.15 6.11 0.12
C LEU A 74 -6.30 5.70 -0.81
N ALA A 75 -7.03 6.68 -1.32
CA ALA A 75 -8.16 6.54 -2.23
C ALA A 75 -7.87 7.18 -3.61
N GLU A 76 -6.62 7.14 -4.07
CA GLU A 76 -6.27 7.78 -5.35
C GLU A 76 -6.73 7.01 -6.59
N THR A 77 -7.29 7.75 -7.55
CA THR A 77 -7.74 7.20 -8.84
C THR A 77 -6.71 7.44 -9.94
N ASN A 78 -5.89 8.49 -9.81
CA ASN A 78 -4.79 8.75 -10.73
C ASN A 78 -3.63 7.80 -10.44
N VAL A 79 -3.21 7.02 -11.44
CA VAL A 79 -2.15 6.01 -11.32
C VAL A 79 -0.83 6.63 -10.83
N GLY A 80 -0.47 7.83 -11.31
CA GLY A 80 0.76 8.48 -10.91
C GLY A 80 0.74 9.00 -9.49
N LYS A 81 -0.36 9.62 -9.06
CA LYS A 81 -0.55 10.03 -7.67
C LYS A 81 -0.57 8.85 -6.71
N PHE A 82 -1.23 7.76 -7.10
CA PHE A 82 -1.24 6.52 -6.33
C PHE A 82 0.19 6.02 -6.07
N TRP A 83 1.04 5.99 -7.11
CA TRP A 83 2.42 5.55 -6.94
C TRP A 83 3.30 6.51 -6.17
N ALA A 84 3.14 7.81 -6.42
CA ALA A 84 3.81 8.84 -5.67
C ALA A 84 3.51 8.70 -4.16
N ALA A 85 2.25 8.44 -3.79
CA ALA A 85 1.84 8.18 -2.41
C ALA A 85 2.47 6.92 -1.82
N VAL A 86 2.49 5.79 -2.55
CA VAL A 86 3.10 4.55 -2.07
C VAL A 86 4.60 4.71 -1.88
N VAL A 87 5.29 5.37 -2.82
CA VAL A 87 6.73 5.66 -2.70
C VAL A 87 6.98 6.58 -1.50
N ALA A 88 6.23 7.67 -1.37
CA ALA A 88 6.33 8.61 -0.25
C ALA A 88 6.18 7.90 1.11
N PHE A 89 5.19 7.02 1.23
CA PHE A 89 4.98 6.22 2.43
C PHE A 89 6.16 5.30 2.75
N LEU A 90 6.67 4.57 1.75
CA LEU A 90 7.83 3.68 1.93
C LEU A 90 9.11 4.47 2.26
N ARG A 91 9.26 5.68 1.72
CA ARG A 91 10.36 6.61 2.01
C ARG A 91 10.32 7.09 3.46
N VAL A 92 9.13 7.43 3.95
CA VAL A 92 8.91 7.80 5.36
C VAL A 92 9.16 6.61 6.29
N GLY A 93 8.83 5.39 5.85
CA GLY A 93 9.31 4.15 6.46
C GLY A 93 8.71 3.83 7.83
N ARG A 94 7.50 4.32 8.11
CA ARG A 94 6.77 4.14 9.38
C ARG A 94 5.27 4.38 9.19
N GLY A 95 4.47 3.87 10.11
CA GLY A 95 3.00 4.02 10.07
C GLY A 95 2.31 2.94 9.24
N THR A 96 1.04 3.16 8.90
CA THR A 96 0.23 2.23 8.11
C THR A 96 -0.46 2.94 6.95
N LEU A 97 -0.29 2.40 5.74
CA LEU A 97 -0.97 2.84 4.52
C LEU A 97 -2.12 1.90 4.19
N PHE A 98 -3.35 2.34 4.41
CA PHE A 98 -4.58 1.66 4.02
C PHE A 98 -4.93 1.99 2.59
N ILE A 99 -4.94 1.00 1.72
CA ILE A 99 -5.38 1.18 0.34
C ILE A 99 -6.90 1.09 0.31
N ALA A 100 -7.56 2.20 -0.02
CA ALA A 100 -9.01 2.24 -0.19
C ALA A 100 -9.39 1.82 -1.60
N ASN A 101 -10.57 1.20 -1.72
CA ASN A 101 -11.21 1.03 -3.02
C ASN A 101 -12.12 2.23 -3.28
N HIS A 102 -11.76 3.04 -4.28
CA HIS A 102 -12.56 4.21 -4.66
C HIS A 102 -13.96 3.85 -5.21
N GLN A 103 -14.21 2.59 -5.56
CA GLN A 103 -15.51 2.08 -6.01
C GLN A 103 -16.37 1.53 -4.87
N TRP A 104 -15.89 1.58 -3.63
CA TRP A 104 -16.68 1.20 -2.48
C TRP A 104 -18.01 1.96 -2.47
N GLN A 105 -19.07 1.22 -2.15
CA GLN A 105 -20.39 1.77 -1.92
C GLN A 105 -20.44 2.44 -0.55
N GLN A 106 -21.49 3.22 -0.29
CA GLN A 106 -21.63 3.98 0.95
C GLN A 106 -21.45 3.11 2.21
N ARG A 107 -22.01 1.90 2.21
CA ARG A 107 -21.89 0.96 3.34
C ARG A 107 -20.44 0.55 3.61
N GLU A 108 -19.65 0.35 2.58
CA GLU A 108 -18.24 -0.04 2.69
C GLU A 108 -17.39 1.11 3.24
N TRP A 109 -17.61 2.31 2.72
CA TRP A 109 -16.98 3.52 3.26
C TRP A 109 -17.34 3.76 4.72
N GLN A 110 -18.60 3.56 5.09
CA GLN A 110 -19.07 3.71 6.46
C GLN A 110 -18.41 2.69 7.40
N GLN A 111 -18.33 1.42 7.00
CA GLN A 111 -17.63 0.40 7.79
C GLN A 111 -16.19 0.80 8.08
N VAL A 112 -15.46 1.33 7.09
CA VAL A 112 -14.07 1.77 7.29
C VAL A 112 -14.01 3.00 8.19
N ALA A 113 -14.92 3.96 8.02
CA ALA A 113 -15.00 5.15 8.86
C ALA A 113 -15.29 4.85 10.34
N GLU A 114 -16.00 3.75 10.64
CA GLU A 114 -16.31 3.33 12.01
C GLU A 114 -15.08 2.87 12.80
N PHE A 115 -14.06 2.30 12.15
CA PHE A 115 -12.88 1.74 12.84
C PHE A 115 -11.55 2.40 12.49
N LEU A 116 -11.47 3.19 11.42
CA LEU A 116 -10.26 3.86 10.98
C LEU A 116 -10.43 5.37 11.09
N GLN A 117 -9.54 6.02 11.83
CA GLN A 117 -9.43 7.48 11.88
C GLN A 117 -8.06 7.88 11.31
N PRO A 118 -7.95 8.09 9.99
CA PRO A 118 -6.66 8.35 9.38
C PRO A 118 -6.16 9.75 9.72
N ASP A 119 -4.87 9.88 10.03
CA ASP A 119 -4.18 11.17 10.14
C ASP A 119 -4.20 11.93 8.81
N ARG A 120 -4.19 11.19 7.70
CA ARG A 120 -4.23 11.71 6.34
C ARG A 120 -5.13 10.88 5.44
N LEU A 121 -5.96 11.57 4.66
CA LEU A 121 -6.70 11.00 3.55
C LEU A 121 -6.10 11.52 2.25
N TRP A 122 -5.48 10.62 1.49
CA TRP A 122 -4.91 10.93 0.18
C TRP A 122 -5.84 10.43 -0.91
N GLY A 123 -6.21 11.30 -1.84
CA GLY A 123 -7.22 11.00 -2.85
C GLY A 123 -7.82 12.27 -3.43
N SER A 124 -8.69 12.09 -4.42
CA SER A 124 -9.46 13.20 -4.99
C SER A 124 -10.30 13.95 -3.94
N LEU A 125 -10.59 15.23 -4.19
CA LEU A 125 -11.43 16.06 -3.32
C LEU A 125 -12.82 15.44 -3.07
N MET A 126 -13.35 14.71 -4.06
CA MET A 126 -14.62 13.97 -3.94
C MET A 126 -14.57 12.97 -2.78
N TRP A 127 -13.50 12.18 -2.68
CA TRP A 127 -13.35 11.18 -1.62
C TRP A 127 -13.08 11.82 -0.26
N GLN A 128 -12.37 12.94 -0.24
CA GLN A 128 -12.17 13.72 0.98
C GLN A 128 -13.48 14.25 1.55
N GLN A 129 -14.33 14.83 0.69
CA GLN A 129 -15.65 15.30 1.09
C GLN A 129 -16.58 14.16 1.53
N GLN A 130 -16.50 13.01 0.86
CA GLN A 130 -17.28 11.83 1.27
C GLN A 130 -16.87 11.34 2.66
N TRP A 131 -15.57 11.27 2.93
CA TRP A 131 -15.06 10.87 4.25
C TRP A 131 -15.52 11.83 5.35
N LEU A 132 -15.41 13.14 5.14
CA LEU A 132 -15.85 14.15 6.10
C LEU A 132 -17.33 14.00 6.47
N LYS A 133 -18.20 13.74 5.49
CA LYS A 133 -19.63 13.50 5.73
C LYS A 133 -19.87 12.28 6.64
N LEU A 134 -19.08 11.23 6.46
CA LEU A 134 -19.21 10.00 7.26
C LEU A 134 -18.66 10.21 8.68
N SER A 135 -17.59 10.98 8.84
CA SER A 135 -17.00 11.27 10.15
C SER A 135 -17.79 12.30 10.97
N ASP A 136 -18.48 13.25 10.32
CA ASP A 136 -19.27 14.28 11.01
C ASP A 136 -20.62 13.75 11.53
N SER A 137 -21.09 12.63 10.98
CA SER A 137 -22.39 12.04 11.31
C SER A 137 -22.46 11.44 12.73
N ASP A 138 -21.33 11.38 13.46
CA ASP A 138 -21.21 10.72 14.76
C ASP A 138 -21.06 11.68 15.96
N SER A 139 -21.56 12.92 15.84
CA SER A 139 -21.70 13.85 17.00
C SER A 139 -22.76 13.40 18.02
N GLY A 140 -23.20 12.13 17.99
CA GLY A 140 -24.07 11.49 18.97
C GLY A 140 -23.28 10.63 19.94
N VAL A 141 -22.84 11.23 21.04
CA VAL A 141 -22.19 10.57 22.18
C VAL A 141 -22.81 9.20 22.48
N THR A 142 -22.03 8.13 22.30
CA THR A 142 -22.12 6.95 23.17
C THR A 142 -20.71 6.50 23.55
N SER A 143 -20.30 6.88 24.76
CA SER A 143 -19.20 6.23 25.48
C SER A 143 -19.53 4.75 25.64
N VAL A 144 -19.05 3.91 24.72
CA VAL A 144 -18.97 2.47 24.96
C VAL A 144 -17.62 2.22 25.64
N VAL A 145 -17.73 1.89 26.92
CA VAL A 145 -16.71 1.41 27.85
C VAL A 145 -15.50 0.81 27.12
N GLN A 146 -14.39 1.52 27.23
CA GLN A 146 -13.06 1.03 26.93
C GLN A 146 -12.77 -0.14 27.86
N GLN A 147 -12.92 -1.38 27.37
CA GLN A 147 -12.37 -2.54 28.05
C GLN A 147 -10.85 -2.51 27.90
N THR A 148 -10.22 -1.97 28.93
CA THR A 148 -8.78 -2.02 29.19
C THR A 148 -8.37 -3.49 29.34
N ILE A 149 -7.95 -4.12 28.24
CA ILE A 149 -7.05 -5.27 28.33
C ILE A 149 -5.65 -4.69 28.33
N THR A 150 -5.09 -4.57 29.52
CA THR A 150 -3.69 -4.22 29.78
C THR A 150 -2.77 -5.31 29.23
N PRO A 151 -1.84 -5.03 28.30
CA PRO A 151 -0.61 -5.81 28.20
C PRO A 151 0.41 -5.13 29.11
N ALA A 152 0.65 -5.75 30.25
CA ALA A 152 1.78 -5.43 31.10
C ALA A 152 3.10 -5.55 30.32
N SER A 153 4.02 -4.63 30.60
CA SER A 153 5.44 -4.63 30.22
C SER A 153 5.73 -4.44 28.72
N GLN A 154 5.84 -3.19 28.27
CA GLN A 154 6.53 -2.86 27.03
C GLN A 154 8.05 -2.73 27.29
N PRO A 155 8.89 -3.61 26.73
CA PRO A 155 10.31 -3.32 26.56
C PRO A 155 10.50 -2.26 25.46
N ALA A 156 11.55 -1.43 25.61
CA ALA A 156 12.09 -0.40 24.72
C ALA A 156 11.43 -0.20 23.34
N GLN A 157 11.02 1.05 23.05
CA GLN A 157 10.41 1.56 21.82
C GLN A 157 10.95 0.89 20.54
N LYS A 158 10.19 -0.08 20.04
CA LYS A 158 10.41 -0.68 18.72
C LYS A 158 9.90 0.31 17.68
N LYS A 159 10.79 0.86 16.86
CA LYS A 159 10.45 1.67 15.68
C LYS A 159 9.36 0.93 14.90
N SER A 160 8.18 1.55 14.74
CA SER A 160 7.04 0.90 14.08
C SER A 160 7.38 0.70 12.61
N GLU A 161 7.57 -0.55 12.18
CA GLU A 161 7.77 -0.89 10.77
C GLU A 161 6.59 -0.40 9.93
N PRO A 162 6.81 0.04 8.68
CA PRO A 162 5.73 0.47 7.81
C PRO A 162 4.88 -0.74 7.43
N LEU A 163 3.56 -0.58 7.47
CA LEU A 163 2.59 -1.58 7.05
C LEU A 163 1.78 -1.07 5.87
N ILE A 164 1.59 -1.91 4.86
CA ILE A 164 0.63 -1.67 3.77
C ILE A 164 -0.56 -2.59 4.00
N ALA A 165 -1.72 -1.97 4.15
CA ALA A 165 -2.98 -2.61 4.46
C ALA A 165 -3.83 -2.69 3.20
N PHE A 166 -4.07 -3.91 2.71
CA PHE A 166 -4.87 -4.16 1.52
C PHE A 166 -6.29 -4.61 1.89
N PRO A 167 -7.33 -4.04 1.26
CA PRO A 167 -8.70 -4.34 1.61
C PRO A 167 -9.10 -5.72 1.10
N THR A 168 -9.48 -6.59 2.01
CA THR A 168 -10.07 -7.89 1.72
C THR A 168 -11.58 -7.79 1.87
N GLY A 169 -12.29 -8.09 0.78
CA GLY A 169 -13.74 -8.28 0.77
C GLY A 169 -14.03 -9.76 0.58
N GLY A 170 -14.67 -10.37 1.57
CA GLY A 170 -15.17 -11.74 1.49
C GLY A 170 -16.69 -11.78 1.36
N SER A 171 -17.24 -12.97 1.10
CA SER A 171 -18.69 -13.23 1.03
C SER A 171 -19.49 -12.82 2.29
N SER A 172 -18.82 -12.45 3.38
CA SER A 172 -19.41 -11.96 4.63
C SER A 172 -19.89 -10.51 4.58
N GLY A 173 -19.55 -9.73 3.54
CA GLY A 173 -19.98 -8.33 3.40
C GLY A 173 -19.31 -7.33 4.35
N THR A 174 -18.27 -7.76 5.08
CA THR A 174 -17.49 -6.94 6.02
C THR A 174 -16.10 -6.65 5.46
N ILE A 175 -15.66 -5.40 5.48
CA ILE A 175 -14.29 -5.02 5.08
C ILE A 175 -13.31 -5.42 6.18
N ARG A 176 -12.23 -6.09 5.77
CA ARG A 176 -11.05 -6.37 6.61
C ARG A 176 -9.80 -5.99 5.85
N PHE A 177 -8.71 -5.70 6.54
CA PHE A 177 -7.43 -5.42 5.89
C PHE A 177 -6.40 -6.52 6.14
N ALA A 178 -5.76 -6.99 5.08
CA ALA A 178 -4.54 -7.80 5.15
C ALA A 178 -3.34 -6.86 5.29
N LEU A 179 -2.62 -6.99 6.41
CA LEU A 179 -1.47 -6.15 6.73
C LEU A 179 -0.19 -6.82 6.25
N HIS A 180 0.61 -6.08 5.48
CA HIS A 180 1.88 -6.55 4.98
C HIS A 180 2.99 -5.57 5.34
N SER A 181 4.07 -6.07 5.95
CA SER A 181 5.32 -5.32 6.02
C SER A 181 6.11 -5.47 4.72
N PRO A 182 7.05 -4.56 4.43
CA PRO A 182 8.08 -4.74 3.41
C PRO A 182 8.65 -6.16 3.35
N GLN A 183 9.01 -6.74 4.50
CA GLN A 183 9.61 -8.06 4.59
C GLN A 183 8.63 -9.14 4.12
N THR A 184 7.37 -9.09 4.54
CA THR A 184 6.36 -10.07 4.10
C THR A 184 6.07 -9.98 2.60
N LEU A 185 6.12 -8.78 2.02
CA LEU A 185 5.97 -8.60 0.57
C LEU A 185 7.15 -9.19 -0.19
N THR A 186 8.38 -8.98 0.28
CA THR A 186 9.58 -9.58 -0.32
C THR A 186 9.54 -11.11 -0.21
N MET A 187 9.17 -11.66 0.95
CA MET A 187 9.02 -13.11 1.13
C MET A 187 7.99 -13.71 0.15
N ALA A 188 6.89 -13.01 -0.12
CA ALA A 188 5.90 -13.45 -1.11
C ALA A 188 6.49 -13.48 -2.53
N VAL A 189 7.30 -12.48 -2.90
CA VAL A 189 8.01 -12.45 -4.19
C VAL A 189 9.05 -13.57 -4.29
N ASP A 190 9.77 -13.85 -3.21
CA ASP A 190 10.74 -14.96 -3.18
C ASP A 190 10.05 -16.31 -3.31
N GLY A 191 8.93 -16.51 -2.61
CA GLY A 191 8.10 -17.71 -2.77
C GLY A 191 7.59 -17.90 -4.20
N LEU A 192 7.16 -16.80 -4.86
CA LEU A 192 6.75 -16.82 -6.26
C LEU A 192 7.90 -17.21 -7.19
N LYS A 193 9.11 -16.66 -6.98
CA LYS A 193 10.30 -17.00 -7.76
C LYS A 193 10.67 -18.47 -7.62
N GLN A 194 10.61 -19.00 -6.39
CA GLN A 194 10.87 -20.41 -6.13
C GLN A 194 9.85 -21.31 -6.82
N PHE A 195 8.56 -20.96 -6.72
CA PHE A 195 7.48 -21.71 -7.37
C PHE A 195 7.63 -21.74 -8.90
N LEU A 196 7.99 -20.61 -9.51
CA LEU A 196 8.19 -20.51 -10.95
C LEU A 196 9.56 -21.03 -11.42
N GLY A 197 10.42 -21.52 -10.53
CA GLY A 197 11.88 -21.64 -10.73
C GLY A 197 12.35 -22.22 -12.06
N LEU A 198 11.74 -23.31 -12.56
CA LEU A 198 12.13 -23.93 -13.84
C LEU A 198 11.60 -23.19 -15.09
N LEU A 199 10.58 -22.34 -14.91
CA LEU A 199 9.92 -21.58 -15.96
C LEU A 199 10.50 -20.18 -16.12
N LEU A 200 11.31 -19.71 -15.17
CA LEU A 200 11.93 -18.40 -15.25
C LEU A 200 13.08 -18.39 -16.26
N PRO A 201 13.25 -17.29 -17.02
CA PRO A 201 14.44 -17.12 -17.83
C PRO A 201 15.70 -17.14 -16.94
N ARG A 202 16.87 -17.42 -17.52
CA ARG A 202 18.14 -17.53 -16.77
C ARG A 202 18.51 -16.29 -15.95
N ASN A 203 17.92 -15.14 -16.26
CA ASN A 203 18.11 -13.88 -15.53
C ASN A 203 17.13 -13.71 -14.34
N GLY A 204 16.26 -14.69 -14.07
CA GLY A 204 15.30 -14.67 -12.96
C GLY A 204 14.20 -13.61 -13.08
N GLN A 205 14.02 -13.02 -14.28
CA GLN A 205 13.07 -11.93 -14.49
C GLN A 205 11.64 -12.45 -14.58
N ILE A 206 10.72 -11.84 -13.83
CA ILE A 206 9.27 -12.05 -13.99
C ILE A 206 8.67 -10.79 -14.59
N ASN A 207 7.99 -10.95 -15.71
CA ASN A 207 7.13 -9.91 -16.28
C ASN A 207 5.69 -10.23 -15.89
N SER A 208 5.01 -9.34 -15.16
CA SER A 208 3.59 -9.51 -14.84
C SER A 208 2.76 -8.37 -15.42
N PHE A 209 1.50 -8.67 -15.75
CA PHE A 209 0.50 -7.68 -16.14
C PHE A 209 -0.64 -7.71 -15.13
N CYS A 210 -0.82 -6.61 -14.41
CA CYS A 210 -2.00 -6.45 -13.57
C CYS A 210 -3.17 -5.98 -14.43
N LEU A 211 -4.08 -6.90 -14.71
CA LEU A 211 -5.36 -6.66 -15.39
C LEU A 211 -6.45 -6.14 -14.44
N LEU A 212 -6.22 -6.25 -13.13
CA LEU A 212 -7.16 -5.78 -12.12
C LEU A 212 -6.90 -4.31 -11.73
N PRO A 213 -7.92 -3.60 -11.21
CA PRO A 213 -7.78 -2.24 -10.71
C PRO A 213 -6.78 -2.11 -9.56
N LEU A 214 -6.25 -0.91 -9.33
CA LEU A 214 -5.22 -0.59 -8.30
C LEU A 214 -5.61 -0.99 -6.86
N TYR A 215 -6.89 -1.15 -6.60
CA TYR A 215 -7.50 -1.38 -5.29
C TYR A 215 -8.00 -2.81 -5.06
N HIS A 216 -7.77 -3.75 -5.98
CA HIS A 216 -8.19 -5.15 -5.84
C HIS A 216 -7.06 -6.06 -5.33
N VAL A 217 -7.34 -6.87 -4.29
CA VAL A 217 -6.41 -7.88 -3.74
C VAL A 217 -6.21 -9.10 -4.64
N GLY A 218 -7.16 -9.38 -5.55
CA GLY A 218 -7.08 -10.51 -6.50
C GLY A 218 -5.90 -10.47 -7.48
N ALA A 219 -5.12 -9.38 -7.48
CA ALA A 219 -3.88 -9.30 -8.25
C ALA A 219 -2.72 -10.09 -7.62
N LEU A 220 -2.91 -10.69 -6.44
CA LEU A 220 -1.92 -11.56 -5.80
C LEU A 220 -1.99 -13.01 -6.31
N CYS A 221 -3.18 -13.55 -6.58
CA CYS A 221 -3.42 -14.90 -7.10
C CYS A 221 -4.83 -14.98 -7.69
N ASN A 222 -4.98 -15.11 -9.01
CA ASN A 222 -6.07 -15.90 -9.57
C ASN A 222 -5.77 -16.39 -11.00
N GLY A 223 -5.35 -17.64 -11.11
CA GLY A 223 -5.83 -18.53 -12.14
C GLY A 223 -7.16 -19.07 -11.66
N GLY A 224 -8.23 -18.70 -12.34
CA GLY A 224 -9.58 -19.03 -11.92
C GLY A 224 -10.57 -18.47 -12.91
N ASP A 225 -10.85 -19.28 -13.93
CA ASP A 225 -11.99 -19.11 -14.82
C ASP A 225 -13.25 -18.77 -14.04
N ARG A 226 -14.03 -17.85 -14.60
CA ARG A 226 -15.43 -18.04 -15.03
C ARG A 226 -16.18 -16.70 -15.02
N PRO A 227 -17.30 -16.61 -15.75
CA PRO A 227 -17.57 -16.99 -17.14
C PRO A 227 -17.72 -15.74 -18.03
#